data_AF-A0A5M5LXR0-F1
#
_entry.id   AF-A0A5M5LXR0-F1
#
_cell.length_a   1.000
_cell.length_b   1.000
_cell.length_c   1.000
_cell.angle_alpha   90.00
_cell.angle_beta   90.00
_cell.angle_gamma   90.00
#
_symmetry.space_group_name_H-M   'P 1'
#
loop_
_entity.id
_entity.type
_entity.pdbx_description
1 polymer ?
#
loop_
_entity_poly.entity_id
_entity_poly.type
_entity_poly.pdbx_seq_one_letter_code
_entity_poly.pdbx_strand_id
1 'polypeptide(L)'
;MKKFLSMTLLLTAMFLTFSACSSDDDETTYTVVFNAYQGISTTLRIFECNDNGEKIGNNSIQLKTGEQQTFTASSSTSKVKIYISRESTMGNTNKWVQQVFLLNKGENTTITIDDKTIVGPNEP
;
A
#
# COMPACT_ATOMS: atom_id res chain seq x y z
N MET A 1 21.15 -14.79 -50.04
CA MET A 1 20.08 -13.80 -49.76
C MET A 1 18.72 -14.41 -50.02
N LYS A 2 17.97 -14.74 -48.97
CA LYS A 2 16.52 -14.46 -48.81
C LYS A 2 16.06 -15.11 -47.51
N LYS A 3 15.75 -14.24 -46.55
CA LYS A 3 15.33 -14.54 -45.20
C LYS A 3 13.89 -15.05 -45.26
N PHE A 4 13.59 -16.19 -44.65
CA PHE A 4 12.21 -16.61 -44.44
C PHE A 4 11.60 -15.75 -43.34
N LEU A 5 10.57 -14.99 -43.72
CA LEU A 5 9.62 -14.35 -42.83
C LEU A 5 8.81 -15.40 -42.08
N SER A 6 8.75 -15.30 -40.76
CA SER A 6 7.67 -15.81 -39.91
C SER A 6 7.85 -15.11 -38.56
N MET A 7 7.37 -13.88 -38.35
CA MET A 7 5.96 -13.46 -38.17
C MET A 7 5.19 -14.28 -37.15
N THR A 8 5.77 -14.47 -35.97
CA THR A 8 4.98 -14.71 -34.75
C THR A 8 4.56 -13.37 -34.18
N LEU A 9 3.51 -12.80 -34.78
CA LEU A 9 2.75 -11.68 -34.25
C LEU A 9 1.98 -12.20 -33.02
N LEU A 10 2.58 -12.10 -31.84
CA LEU A 10 1.91 -12.43 -30.58
C LEU A 10 0.87 -11.36 -30.29
N LEU A 11 -0.37 -11.80 -30.49
CA LEU A 11 -1.64 -11.15 -30.31
C LEU A 11 -1.71 -10.42 -28.95
N THR A 12 -1.99 -9.12 -29.06
CA THR A 12 -3.07 -8.40 -28.37
C THR A 12 -3.08 -8.40 -26.84
N ALA A 13 -2.76 -7.21 -26.32
CA ALA A 13 -3.51 -6.49 -25.31
C ALA A 13 -3.78 -7.25 -23.99
N MET A 14 -2.75 -7.34 -23.15
CA MET A 14 -2.97 -7.48 -21.71
C MET A 14 -3.54 -6.16 -21.15
N PHE A 15 -4.86 -6.16 -20.98
CA PHE A 15 -5.61 -5.50 -19.93
C PHE A 15 -5.25 -4.04 -19.60
N LEU A 16 -5.78 -3.12 -20.42
CA LEU A 16 -6.18 -1.80 -19.93
C LEU A 16 -7.48 -1.95 -19.13
N THR A 17 -7.37 -2.16 -17.83
CA THR A 17 -8.42 -1.83 -16.84
C THR A 17 -7.81 -0.71 -16.01
N PHE A 18 -8.27 0.54 -16.08
CA PHE A 18 -9.45 1.09 -15.43
C PHE A 18 -9.96 2.28 -16.27
N SER A 19 -11.14 2.14 -16.88
CA SER A 19 -12.44 2.66 -16.42
C SER A 19 -12.65 4.15 -16.69
N ALA A 20 -13.54 4.37 -17.66
CA ALA A 20 -14.31 5.55 -17.93
C ALA A 20 -14.56 6.46 -16.70
N CYS A 21 -14.31 7.75 -16.89
CA CYS A 21 -14.77 8.84 -16.05
C CYS A 21 -16.30 8.81 -15.93
N SER A 22 -16.82 8.39 -14.77
CA SER A 22 -18.17 8.71 -14.31
C SER A 22 -17.99 9.56 -13.04
N SER A 23 -18.21 10.85 -13.21
CA SER A 23 -17.71 11.93 -12.36
C SER A 23 -18.49 12.16 -11.07
N ASP A 24 -18.86 11.14 -10.29
CA ASP A 24 -19.52 11.43 -8.99
C ASP A 24 -19.27 10.46 -7.82
N ASP A 25 -18.52 9.35 -7.95
CA ASP A 25 -18.12 8.55 -6.77
C ASP A 25 -16.86 7.72 -7.08
N ASP A 26 -15.73 8.38 -7.35
CA ASP A 26 -14.46 7.66 -7.40
C ASP A 26 -14.16 7.11 -5.98
N GLU A 27 -13.82 5.83 -5.88
CA GLU A 27 -13.48 5.20 -4.60
C GLU A 27 -12.17 5.78 -4.05
N THR A 28 -12.17 6.15 -2.77
CA THR A 28 -10.92 6.54 -2.11
C THR A 28 -10.10 5.30 -1.82
N THR A 29 -8.87 5.25 -2.31
CA THR A 29 -7.99 4.08 -2.15
C THR A 29 -6.63 4.49 -1.59
N TYR A 30 -5.92 3.51 -1.03
CA TYR A 30 -4.52 3.69 -0.68
C TYR A 30 -3.71 2.45 -1.02
N THR A 31 -2.51 2.66 -1.54
CA THR A 31 -1.57 1.61 -1.91
C THR A 31 -0.36 1.66 -1.00
N VAL A 32 -0.12 0.58 -0.24
CA VAL A 32 1.09 0.42 0.55
C VAL A 32 2.15 -0.26 -0.30
N VAL A 33 3.29 0.41 -0.50
CA VAL A 33 4.48 -0.12 -1.18
C VAL A 33 5.55 -0.37 -0.12
N PHE A 34 6.08 -1.59 -0.07
CA PHE A 34 7.03 -1.97 0.96
C PHE A 34 8.41 -2.28 0.38
N ASN A 35 9.38 -1.43 0.69
CA ASN A 35 10.77 -1.48 0.23
C ASN A 35 11.74 -1.39 1.41
N ALA A 36 11.42 -2.08 2.51
CA ALA A 36 12.21 -2.10 3.73
C ALA A 36 12.61 -3.53 4.11
N TYR A 37 13.63 -3.64 4.96
CA TYR A 37 13.99 -4.88 5.66
C TYR A 37 14.18 -6.08 4.72
N GLN A 38 15.13 -5.94 3.80
CA GLN A 38 15.44 -6.96 2.78
C GLN A 38 15.49 -8.38 3.35
N GLY A 39 14.74 -9.29 2.72
CA GLY A 39 14.72 -10.72 3.09
C GLY A 39 13.83 -11.08 4.29
N ILE A 40 13.15 -10.11 4.91
CA ILE A 40 12.27 -10.33 6.08
C ILE A 40 10.82 -10.07 5.69
N SER A 41 9.95 -11.05 5.96
CA SER A 41 8.50 -10.88 5.88
C SER A 41 8.02 -10.02 7.06
N THR A 42 7.32 -8.94 6.79
CA THR A 42 6.94 -7.94 7.79
C THR A 42 5.43 -7.77 7.81
N THR A 43 4.83 -7.86 8.99
CA THR A 43 3.41 -7.59 9.16
C THR A 43 3.19 -6.10 9.40
N LEU A 44 2.38 -5.47 8.56
CA LEU A 44 1.87 -4.12 8.75
C LEU A 44 0.44 -4.19 9.25
N ARG A 45 0.15 -3.55 10.38
CA ARG A 45 -1.21 -3.20 10.79
C ARG A 45 -1.48 -1.78 10.37
N ILE A 46 -2.53 -1.58 9.59
CA ILE A 46 -2.88 -0.32 8.95
C ILE A 46 -4.18 0.14 9.63
N PHE A 47 -4.16 1.29 10.28
CA PHE A 47 -5.30 1.85 10.96
C PHE A 47 -5.90 2.97 10.12
N GLU A 48 -7.16 2.80 9.75
CA GLU A 48 -7.96 3.83 9.11
C GLU A 48 -8.56 4.73 10.17
N CYS A 49 -8.35 6.03 10.02
CA CYS A 49 -8.78 7.04 10.96
C CYS A 49 -9.60 8.13 10.28
N ASN A 50 -10.54 8.71 11.01
CA ASN A 50 -11.29 9.89 10.58
C ASN A 50 -10.51 11.20 10.85
N ASP A 51 -11.12 12.35 10.55
CA ASP A 51 -10.50 13.66 10.72
C ASP A 51 -10.16 13.99 12.18
N ASN A 52 -10.93 13.47 13.13
CA ASN A 52 -10.68 13.62 14.57
C ASN A 52 -9.52 12.74 15.06
N GLY A 53 -8.98 11.86 14.20
CA GLY A 53 -7.93 10.91 14.56
C GLY A 53 -8.44 9.65 15.24
N GLU A 54 -9.76 9.44 15.29
CA GLU A 54 -10.35 8.22 15.82
C GLU A 54 -10.14 7.07 14.84
N LYS A 55 -9.71 5.91 15.34
CA LYS A 55 -9.58 4.69 14.55
C LYS A 55 -10.98 4.12 14.27
N ILE A 56 -11.32 4.04 13.01
CA ILE A 56 -12.63 3.55 12.52
C ILE A 56 -12.52 2.20 11.84
N GLY A 57 -11.31 1.78 11.49
CA GLY A 57 -11.05 0.49 10.86
C GLY A 57 -9.58 0.09 10.98
N ASN A 58 -9.28 -1.18 10.71
CA ASN A 58 -7.91 -1.63 10.53
C ASN A 58 -7.81 -2.80 9.56
N ASN A 59 -6.68 -2.86 8.86
CA ASN A 59 -6.27 -3.94 7.98
C ASN A 59 -4.94 -4.52 8.51
N SER A 60 -4.68 -5.80 8.21
CA SER A 60 -3.41 -6.45 8.54
C SER A 60 -2.91 -7.21 7.34
N ILE A 61 -1.64 -7.01 7.02
CA ILE A 61 -1.06 -7.43 5.75
C ILE A 61 0.38 -7.85 6.04
N GLN A 62 0.85 -8.90 5.39
CA GLN A 62 2.24 -9.31 5.45
C GLN A 62 2.89 -9.07 4.11
N LEU A 63 4.00 -8.34 4.09
CA LEU A 63 4.75 -7.99 2.87
C LEU A 63 6.23 -8.31 2.99
N LYS A 64 6.85 -8.60 1.85
CA LYS A 64 8.29 -8.59 1.62
C LYS A 64 8.67 -7.38 0.78
N THR A 65 9.95 -6.99 0.86
CA THR A 65 10.52 -5.93 0.03
C THR A 65 10.18 -6.11 -1.46
N GLY A 66 9.71 -5.05 -2.11
CA GLY A 66 9.21 -5.03 -3.49
C GLY A 66 7.73 -5.36 -3.66
N GLU A 67 7.02 -5.79 -2.61
CA GLU A 67 5.59 -6.08 -2.67
C GLU A 67 4.76 -4.81 -2.38
N GLN A 68 3.53 -4.80 -2.90
CA GLN A 68 2.56 -3.73 -2.68
C GLN A 68 1.14 -4.29 -2.54
N GLN A 69 0.28 -3.56 -1.84
CA GLN A 69 -1.14 -3.88 -1.73
C GLN A 69 -1.99 -2.61 -1.71
N THR A 70 -3.05 -2.62 -2.51
CA THR A 70 -4.06 -1.55 -2.56
C THR A 70 -5.28 -1.94 -1.72
N PHE A 71 -5.87 -0.95 -1.06
CA PHE A 71 -7.07 -1.06 -0.25
C PHE A 71 -8.07 0.03 -0.67
N THR A 72 -9.35 -0.31 -0.67
CA THR A 72 -10.43 0.70 -0.68
C THR A 72 -10.65 1.17 0.74
N ALA A 73 -10.54 2.48 0.96
CA ALA A 73 -10.72 3.08 2.26
C ALA A 73 -12.21 3.11 2.64
N SER A 74 -12.50 2.97 3.94
CA SER A 74 -13.85 3.19 4.45
C SER A 74 -14.31 4.63 4.18
N SER A 75 -15.61 4.83 3.98
CA SER A 75 -16.16 6.13 3.53
C SER A 75 -15.86 7.31 4.47
N SER A 76 -15.62 7.08 5.76
CA SER A 76 -15.26 8.11 6.74
C SER A 76 -13.75 8.22 7.01
N THR A 77 -12.92 7.45 6.30
CA THR A 77 -11.46 7.49 6.41
C THR A 77 -10.91 8.72 5.71
N SER A 78 -10.04 9.44 6.42
CA SER A 78 -9.25 10.55 5.89
C SER A 78 -7.77 10.44 6.22
N LYS A 79 -7.40 9.51 7.12
CA LYS A 79 -6.04 9.31 7.59
C LYS A 79 -5.72 7.83 7.70
N VAL A 80 -4.47 7.48 7.43
CA VAL A 80 -3.90 6.15 7.66
C VAL A 80 -2.70 6.25 8.60
N LYS A 81 -2.67 5.41 9.64
CA LYS A 81 -1.51 5.19 10.50
C LYS A 81 -1.01 3.76 10.34
N ILE A 82 0.30 3.55 10.36
CA ILE A 82 0.89 2.22 10.14
C ILE A 82 1.68 1.80 11.37
N TYR A 83 1.44 0.57 11.80
CA TYR A 83 2.19 -0.12 12.84
C TYR A 83 2.91 -1.32 12.24
N ILE A 84 4.21 -1.35 12.40
CA ILE A 84 5.09 -2.41 11.94
C ILE A 84 5.23 -3.43 13.05
N SER A 85 4.94 -4.69 12.75
CA SER A 85 5.09 -5.85 13.63
C SER A 85 5.99 -6.88 12.95
N ARG A 86 7.15 -7.15 13.55
CA ARG A 86 8.10 -8.16 13.07
C ARG A 86 8.44 -9.12 14.19
N GLU A 87 8.35 -10.41 13.89
CA GLU A 87 8.77 -11.48 14.79
C GLU A 87 10.10 -12.04 14.30
N SER A 88 11.04 -12.22 15.20
CA SER A 88 12.33 -12.83 14.90
C SER A 88 12.82 -13.67 16.08
N THR A 89 13.76 -14.58 15.83
CA THR A 89 14.40 -15.38 16.89
C THR A 89 15.19 -14.52 17.88
N MET A 90 15.54 -13.28 17.52
CA MET A 90 16.24 -12.32 18.37
C MET A 90 15.28 -11.38 19.14
N GLY A 91 13.97 -11.55 18.98
CA GLY A 91 12.93 -10.76 19.61
C GLY A 91 12.00 -10.07 18.62
N ASN A 92 10.89 -9.57 19.15
CA ASN A 92 9.85 -8.92 18.36
C ASN A 92 10.13 -7.43 18.25
N THR A 93 10.08 -6.90 17.03
CA THR A 93 10.15 -5.46 16.78
C THR A 93 8.76 -4.96 16.44
N ASN A 94 8.20 -4.16 17.35
CA ASN A 94 6.93 -3.50 17.11
C ASN A 94 7.10 -1.98 17.25
N LYS A 95 6.75 -1.24 16.19
CA LYS A 95 6.96 0.21 16.09
C LYS A 95 5.88 0.87 15.25
N TRP A 96 5.53 2.09 15.60
CA TRP A 96 4.72 2.97 14.77
C TRP A 96 5.57 3.64 13.71
N VAL A 97 5.05 3.75 12.50
CA VAL A 97 5.54 4.72 11.52
C VAL A 97 5.17 6.10 12.04
N GLN A 98 6.13 7.02 12.16
CA GLN A 98 5.91 8.32 12.79
C GLN A 98 5.24 9.35 11.86
N GLN A 99 4.82 8.93 10.66
CA GLN A 99 4.08 9.73 9.71
C GLN A 99 2.62 9.28 9.67
N VAL A 100 1.71 10.25 9.70
CA VAL A 100 0.29 10.05 9.38
C VAL A 100 0.09 10.36 7.90
N PHE A 101 -0.57 9.46 7.18
CA PHE A 101 -0.82 9.61 5.75
C PHE A 101 -2.24 10.12 5.53
N LEU A 102 -2.40 11.27 4.89
CA LEU A 102 -3.71 11.83 4.55
C LEU A 102 -4.22 11.18 3.26
N LEU A 103 -5.51 10.83 3.22
CA LEU A 103 -6.16 10.32 2.02
C LEU A 103 -6.93 11.44 1.32
N ASN A 104 -6.74 11.56 0.02
CA ASN A 104 -7.54 12.44 -0.82
C ASN A 104 -8.79 11.69 -1.29
N LYS A 105 -9.97 12.31 -1.10
CA LYS A 105 -11.26 11.74 -1.50
C LYS A 105 -11.29 11.48 -3.01
N GLY A 106 -11.65 10.26 -3.39
CA GLY A 106 -11.75 9.85 -4.80
C GLY A 106 -10.43 9.60 -5.50
N GLU A 107 -9.32 9.60 -4.77
CA GLU A 107 -7.99 9.34 -5.34
C GLU A 107 -7.32 8.12 -4.67
N ASN A 108 -6.25 7.64 -5.31
CA ASN A 108 -5.33 6.70 -4.69
C ASN A 108 -4.16 7.44 -4.03
N THR A 109 -3.95 7.20 -2.73
CA THR A 109 -2.75 7.66 -2.02
C THR A 109 -1.71 6.55 -1.96
N THR A 110 -0.49 6.81 -2.46
CA THR A 110 0.63 5.86 -2.33
C THR A 110 1.40 6.10 -1.05
N ILE A 111 1.51 5.06 -0.22
CA ILE A 111 2.23 5.06 1.05
C ILE A 111 3.45 4.15 0.91
N THR A 112 4.64 4.74 0.88
CA THR A 112 5.90 3.99 0.78
C THR A 112 6.50 3.78 2.16
N ILE A 113 6.75 2.52 2.51
CA ILE A 113 7.53 2.13 3.69
C ILE A 113 8.87 1.61 3.21
N ASP A 114 9.94 2.33 3.52
CA ASP A 114 11.32 2.01 3.14
C ASP A 114 12.26 2.07 4.36
N ASP A 115 13.55 1.74 4.17
CA ASP A 115 14.55 1.76 5.25
C ASP A 115 14.84 3.16 5.81
N LYS A 116 14.31 4.23 5.20
CA LYS A 116 14.42 5.63 5.69
C LYS A 116 13.20 6.06 6.49
N THR A 117 12.14 5.24 6.51
CA THR A 117 10.91 5.53 7.23
C THR A 117 11.18 5.63 8.72
N ILE A 118 10.81 6.77 9.31
CA ILE A 118 11.02 7.01 10.74
C ILE A 118 10.00 6.19 11.53
N VAL A 119 10.50 5.41 12.49
CA VAL A 119 9.67 4.56 13.34
C VAL A 119 9.97 4.77 14.83
N GLY A 120 8.95 4.66 15.67
CA GLY A 120 9.05 4.91 17.11
C GLY A 120 8.08 4.07 17.95
N PRO A 121 8.20 4.14 19.29
CA PRO A 121 7.36 3.35 20.19
C PRO A 121 5.94 3.92 20.36
N ASN A 122 5.74 5.20 20.06
CA ASN A 122 4.49 5.92 20.34
C ASN A 122 3.70 6.11 19.05
N GLU A 123 2.38 6.01 19.14
CA GLU A 123 1.50 6.33 18.04
C GLU A 123 1.62 7.82 17.66
N PRO A 124 1.77 8.16 16.36
CA PRO A 124 1.82 9.55 15.89
C PRO A 124 0.44 10.23 15.87
#